data_AF-A0A972HW03-F1
#
_entry.id   AF-A0A972HW03-F1
#
_cell.length_a   1.000
_cell.length_b   1.000
_cell.length_c   1.000
_cell.angle_alpha   90.00
_cell.angle_beta   90.00
_cell.angle_gamma   90.00
#
_symmetry.space_group_name_H-M   'P 1'
#
loop_
_entity.id
_entity.type
_entity.pdbx_description
1 polymer ?
#
loop_
_entity_poly.entity_id
_entity_poly.type
_entity_poly.pdbx_seq_one_letter_code
_entity_poly.pdbx_strand_id
1 'polypeptide(L)'
;MDPLLIGVIGVIALLVLLFLGMQIGIAMSIVGFIGYIACVNVPAALGVFKTVPFNTSTSYSLSVIPLFVLMGQFAFYSRISSDLYDVCYKWLGRLSGGLGISTVAQVMVD
;
A
#
# COMPACT_ATOMS: atom_id res chain seq x y z
N MET A 1 -37.35 -0.28 10.92
CA MET A 1 -36.58 -0.08 12.17
C MET A 1 -35.89 1.25 12.06
N ASP A 2 -35.74 2.00 13.16
CA ASP A 2 -35.01 3.27 13.11
C ASP A 2 -33.59 3.04 12.58
N PRO A 3 -33.12 3.85 11.60
CA PRO A 3 -31.77 3.74 11.06
C PRO A 3 -30.67 3.79 12.13
N LEU A 4 -30.93 4.51 13.22
CA LEU A 4 -30.07 4.58 14.40
C LEU A 4 -29.89 3.21 15.08
N LEU A 5 -30.97 2.44 15.23
CA LEU A 5 -30.94 1.15 15.93
C LEU A 5 -30.18 0.09 15.12
N ILE A 6 -30.33 0.12 13.79
CA ILE A 6 -29.55 -0.72 12.86
C ILE A 6 -28.05 -0.35 12.96
N GLY A 7 -27.73 0.94 13.02
CA GLY A 7 -26.36 1.42 13.19
C GLY A 7 -25.71 0.95 14.50
N VAL A 8 -26.42 1.06 15.62
CA VAL A 8 -25.93 0.61 16.94
C VAL A 8 -25.68 -0.91 16.95
N ILE A 9 -26.61 -1.70 16.39
CA ILE A 9 -26.44 -3.16 16.28
C ILE A 9 -25.24 -3.50 15.40
N GLY A 10 -25.05 -2.80 14.28
CA GLY A 10 -23.89 -2.99 13.40
C GLY A 10 -22.56 -2.72 14.10
N VAL A 11 -22.45 -1.64 14.87
CA VAL A 11 -21.23 -1.31 15.63
C VAL A 11 -20.92 -2.37 16.67
N ILE A 12 -21.92 -2.85 17.41
CA ILE A 12 -21.75 -3.92 18.41
C ILE A 12 -21.31 -5.21 17.73
N ALA A 13 -21.94 -5.59 16.61
CA ALA A 13 -21.58 -6.79 15.84
C ALA A 13 -20.13 -6.72 15.32
N LEU A 14 -19.68 -5.56 14.85
CA LEU A 14 -18.31 -5.35 14.40
C LEU A 14 -17.31 -5.52 15.55
N LEU A 15 -17.59 -4.91 16.71
CA LEU A 15 -16.76 -5.05 17.90
C LEU A 15 -16.62 -6.52 18.32
N VAL A 16 -17.73 -7.26 18.37
CA VAL A 16 -17.72 -8.68 18.70
C VAL A 16 -16.85 -9.47 17.71
N LEU A 17 -17.02 -9.27 16.40
CA LEU A 17 -16.22 -9.95 15.37
C LEU A 17 -14.73 -9.64 15.46
N LEU A 18 -14.37 -8.42 15.85
CA LEU A 18 -12.98 -8.01 16.07
C LEU A 18 -12.40 -8.70 17.31
N PHE A 19 -13.17 -8.80 18.40
CA PHE A 19 -12.76 -9.54 19.59
C PHE A 19 -12.59 -11.05 19.35
N LEU A 20 -13.33 -11.63 18.40
CA LEU A 20 -13.13 -13.01 17.96
C LEU A 20 -11.83 -13.22 17.16
N GLY A 21 -11.05 -12.16 16.91
CA GLY A 21 -9.78 -12.24 16.19
C GLY A 21 -9.93 -12.32 14.67
N MET A 22 -11.11 -11.99 14.13
CA MET A 22 -11.31 -11.98 12.69
C MET A 22 -10.60 -10.79 12.05
N GLN A 23 -10.03 -10.97 10.86
CA GLN A 23 -9.37 -9.89 10.12
C GLN A 23 -10.33 -8.72 9.89
N ILE A 24 -9.89 -7.51 10.24
CA ILE A 24 -10.71 -6.28 10.21
C ILE A 24 -11.39 -6.08 8.85
N GLY A 25 -10.70 -6.38 7.74
CA GLY A 25 -11.27 -6.25 6.41
C GLY A 25 -12.48 -7.15 6.15
N ILE A 26 -12.43 -8.40 6.64
CA ILE A 26 -13.54 -9.36 6.50
C ILE A 26 -14.70 -8.93 7.41
N ALA A 27 -14.40 -8.46 8.62
CA ALA A 27 -15.40 -8.00 9.58
C ALA A 27 -16.17 -6.77 9.08
N MET A 28 -15.42 -5.77 8.58
CA MET A 28 -15.97 -4.57 7.95
C MET A 28 -16.84 -4.92 6.74
N SER A 29 -16.40 -5.87 5.91
CA SER A 29 -17.15 -6.28 4.71
C SER A 29 -18.48 -6.94 5.05
N ILE A 30 -18.51 -7.85 6.03
CA ILE A 30 -19.72 -8.58 6.44
C ILE A 30 -20.71 -7.63 7.13
N VAL A 31 -20.26 -6.90 8.15
CA VAL A 31 -21.13 -5.99 8.90
C VAL A 31 -21.63 -4.85 8.01
N GLY A 32 -20.77 -4.31 7.16
CA GLY A 32 -21.14 -3.28 6.18
C GLY A 32 -22.18 -3.79 5.20
N PHE A 33 -22.02 -5.01 4.66
CA PHE A 33 -22.98 -5.59 3.71
C PHE A 33 -24.35 -5.85 4.36
N ILE A 34 -24.38 -6.45 5.56
CA ILE A 34 -25.61 -6.73 6.30
C ILE A 34 -26.31 -5.42 6.71
N GLY A 35 -25.56 -4.42 7.19
CA GLY A 35 -26.09 -3.11 7.54
C GLY A 35 -26.67 -2.36 6.33
N TYR A 36 -26.03 -2.48 5.17
CA TYR A 36 -26.51 -1.84 3.94
C TYR A 36 -27.79 -2.49 3.40
N ILE A 37 -27.92 -3.83 3.51
CA ILE A 37 -29.16 -4.54 3.19
C ILE A 37 -30.31 -4.08 4.07
N ALA A 38 -30.07 -3.91 5.37
CA ALA A 38 -31.09 -3.53 6.34
C ALA A 38 -31.59 -2.08 6.17
N CYS A 39 -30.74 -1.17 5.66
CA CYS A 39 -31.10 0.24 5.47
C CYS A 39 -31.68 0.56 4.09
N VAL A 40 -31.19 -0.07 3.02
CA VAL A 40 -31.57 0.31 1.65
C VAL A 40 -32.37 -0.79 1.00
N ASN A 41 -31.71 -1.80 0.42
CA ASN A 41 -32.30 -2.94 -0.28
C ASN A 41 -31.18 -3.90 -0.75
N VAL A 42 -31.50 -5.19 -0.89
CA VAL A 42 -30.57 -6.24 -1.36
C VAL A 42 -29.88 -5.91 -2.69
N PRO A 43 -30.57 -5.47 -3.76
CA PRO A 43 -29.92 -5.15 -5.04
C PRO A 43 -28.93 -3.98 -4.96
N ALA A 44 -29.21 -2.98 -4.11
CA ALA A 44 -28.31 -1.83 -3.92
C ALA A 44 -27.02 -2.24 -3.19
N ALA A 45 -27.13 -3.12 -2.18
CA ALA A 45 -25.97 -3.66 -1.47
C ALA A 45 -25.03 -4.44 -2.39
N LEU A 46 -25.59 -5.29 -3.26
CA LEU A 46 -24.82 -6.06 -4.25
C LEU A 46 -24.10 -5.16 -5.27
N GLY A 47 -24.74 -4.06 -5.69
CA GLY A 47 -24.12 -3.07 -6.57
C GLY A 47 -22.89 -2.41 -5.96
N VAL A 48 -23.00 -1.95 -4.71
CA VAL A 48 -21.87 -1.34 -3.97
C VAL A 48 -20.75 -2.36 -3.75
N PHE A 49 -21.09 -3.58 -3.35
CA PHE A 49 -20.11 -4.64 -3.11
C PHE A 49 -19.30 -5.02 -4.37
N LYS A 50 -19.90 -4.86 -5.56
CA LYS A 50 -19.20 -5.07 -6.84
C LYS A 50 -18.29 -3.88 -7.21
N THR A 51 -18.78 -2.66 -7.01
CA THR A 51 -18.08 -1.45 -7.48
C THR A 51 -16.93 -1.02 -6.56
N VAL A 52 -17.05 -1.19 -5.25
CA VAL A 52 -16.03 -0.77 -4.26
C VAL A 52 -14.66 -1.43 -4.48
N PRO A 53 -14.53 -2.78 -4.58
CA PRO A 53 -13.25 -3.41 -4.84
C PRO A 53 -12.74 -3.08 -6.25
N PHE A 54 -13.63 -2.95 -7.24
CA PHE A 54 -13.24 -2.61 -8.61
C PHE A 54 -12.61 -1.21 -8.71
N ASN A 55 -13.19 -0.23 -8.02
CA ASN A 55 -12.65 1.13 -7.96
C ASN A 55 -11.35 1.20 -7.14
N THR A 56 -11.23 0.42 -6.08
CA THR A 56 -10.00 0.34 -5.27
C THR A 56 -8.85 -0.28 -6.05
N SER A 57 -9.09 -1.37 -6.79
CA SER A 57 -8.08 -2.04 -7.61
C SER A 57 -7.63 -1.21 -8.82
N THR A 58 -8.51 -0.35 -9.33
CA THR A 58 -8.21 0.60 -10.42
C THR A 58 -7.59 1.92 -9.90
N SER A 59 -7.39 2.03 -8.58
CA SER A 59 -6.82 3.24 -7.99
C SER A 59 -5.38 3.44 -8.47
N TYR A 60 -5.09 4.65 -8.92
CA TYR A 60 -3.79 5.05 -9.49
C TYR A 60 -2.59 4.68 -8.61
N SER A 61 -2.79 4.61 -7.29
CA SER A 61 -1.77 4.22 -6.32
C SER A 61 -1.24 2.79 -6.52
N LEU A 62 -2.11 1.85 -6.92
CA LEU A 62 -1.70 0.47 -7.17
C LEU A 62 -0.94 0.33 -8.50
N SER A 63 -1.14 1.25 -9.46
CA SER A 63 -0.40 1.28 -10.73
C SER A 63 1.06 1.70 -10.57
N VAL A 64 1.41 2.42 -9.50
CA VAL A 64 2.79 2.82 -9.20
C VAL A 64 3.68 1.60 -8.94
N ILE A 65 3.15 0.55 -8.31
CA ILE A 65 3.91 -0.66 -7.96
C ILE A 65 4.40 -1.42 -9.23
N PRO A 66 3.53 -1.79 -10.19
CA PRO A 66 3.96 -2.37 -11.46
C PRO A 66 4.91 -1.49 -12.26
N LEU A 67 4.68 -0.16 -12.30
CA LEU A 67 5.54 0.77 -13.01
C LEU A 67 6.94 0.84 -12.41
N PHE A 68 7.05 0.81 -11.08
CA PHE A 68 8.33 0.76 -10.38
C PHE A 68 9.07 -0.55 -10.67
N VAL A 69 8.36 -1.68 -10.66
CA VAL A 69 8.93 -2.98 -11.03
C VAL A 69 9.40 -2.98 -12.49
N LEU A 70 8.60 -2.43 -13.41
CA LEU A 70 8.92 -2.34 -14.84
C LEU A 70 10.13 -1.43 -15.11
N MET A 71 10.22 -0.29 -14.42
CA MET A 71 11.40 0.56 -14.45
C MET A 71 12.64 -0.17 -13.91
N GLY A 72 12.51 -0.92 -12.81
CA GLY A 72 13.59 -1.74 -12.27
C GLY A 72 14.06 -2.82 -13.24
N GLN A 73 13.14 -3.48 -13.94
CA GLN A 73 13.46 -4.46 -14.98
C GLN A 73 14.15 -3.82 -16.19
N PHE A 74 13.71 -2.64 -16.64
CA PHE A 74 14.39 -1.92 -17.71
C PHE A 74 15.80 -1.47 -17.32
N ALA A 75 16.00 -0.96 -16.11
CA ALA A 75 17.32 -0.60 -15.61
C ALA A 75 18.27 -1.81 -15.57
N PHE A 76 17.77 -2.97 -15.18
CA PHE A 76 18.53 -4.23 -15.15
C PHE A 76 18.86 -4.76 -16.55
N TYR A 77 17.88 -4.82 -17.46
CA TYR A 77 18.06 -5.37 -18.81
C TYR A 77 18.87 -4.45 -19.74
N SER A 78 18.76 -3.14 -19.59
CA SER A 78 19.46 -2.16 -20.45
C SER A 78 20.96 -2.07 -20.20
N ARG A 79 21.52 -2.80 -19.20
CA ARG A 79 22.91 -2.67 -18.72
C ARG A 79 23.30 -1.24 -18.32
N ILE A 80 22.33 -0.33 -18.18
CA ILE A 80 22.55 1.01 -17.63
C ILE A 80 23.14 0.93 -16.22
N SER A 81 22.72 -0.05 -15.42
CA SER A 81 23.34 -0.30 -14.11
C SER A 81 24.82 -0.65 -14.22
N SER A 82 25.23 -1.41 -15.24
CA SER A 82 26.63 -1.77 -15.49
C SER A 82 27.44 -0.55 -15.98
N ASP A 83 26.90 0.20 -16.94
CA ASP A 83 27.54 1.41 -17.48
C ASP A 83 27.65 2.51 -16.43
N LEU A 84 26.64 2.70 -15.58
CA LEU A 84 26.72 3.60 -14.42
C LEU A 84 27.77 3.13 -13.42
N TYR A 85 27.90 1.82 -13.19
CA TYR A 85 28.94 1.29 -12.32
C TYR A 85 30.34 1.55 -12.86
N ASP A 86 30.55 1.37 -14.18
CA ASP A 86 31.83 1.66 -14.83
C ASP A 86 32.15 3.17 -14.86
N VAL A 87 31.12 4.02 -15.06
CA VAL A 87 31.26 5.49 -14.98
C VAL A 87 31.59 5.91 -13.55
N CYS A 88 30.86 5.41 -12.55
CA CYS A 88 31.15 5.64 -11.14
C CYS A 88 32.54 5.12 -10.76
N TYR A 89 32.94 3.94 -11.23
CA TYR A 89 34.27 3.38 -10.95
C TYR A 89 35.39 4.21 -11.58
N LYS A 90 35.21 4.72 -12.81
CA LYS A 90 36.15 5.67 -13.44
C LYS A 90 36.18 7.04 -12.76
N TRP A 91 35.06 7.48 -12.18
CA TRP A 91 34.97 8.75 -11.45
C TRP A 91 35.53 8.67 -10.02
N LEU A 92 35.11 7.66 -9.24
CA LEU A 92 35.56 7.41 -7.86
C LEU A 92 36.95 6.78 -7.79
N GLY A 93 37.35 5.99 -8.78
CA GLY A 93 38.71 5.44 -8.89
C GLY A 93 39.79 6.51 -9.08
N ARG A 94 39.39 7.76 -9.39
CA ARG A 94 40.29 8.91 -9.50
C ARG A 94 40.52 9.66 -8.19
N LEU A 95 39.84 9.30 -7.09
CA LEU A 95 40.08 9.86 -5.75
C LEU A 95 40.96 8.94 -4.90
N SER A 96 42.28 9.12 -5.02
CA SER A 96 43.26 8.64 -4.05
C SER A 96 43.18 9.49 -2.76
N GLY A 97 42.32 9.12 -1.80
CA GLY A 97 42.24 9.82 -0.50
C GLY A 97 41.03 9.58 0.40
N GLY A 98 40.17 8.59 0.11
CA GLY A 98 38.86 8.43 0.76
C GLY A 98 38.88 8.14 2.28
N LEU A 99 39.92 7.50 2.81
CA LEU A 99 40.02 7.20 4.26
C LEU A 99 40.19 8.46 5.14
N GLY A 100 40.78 9.53 4.59
CA GLY A 100 40.94 10.79 5.32
C GLY A 100 39.62 11.57 5.39
N ILE A 101 38.89 11.60 4.28
CA ILE A 101 37.61 12.34 4.16
C ILE A 101 36.51 11.65 4.98
N SER A 102 36.51 10.32 5.07
CA SER A 102 35.56 9.58 5.91
C SER A 102 35.73 9.86 7.40
N THR A 103 36.97 10.04 7.88
CA THR A 103 37.25 10.30 9.29
C THR A 103 36.81 11.72 9.70
N VAL A 104 36.99 12.72 8.83
CA VAL A 104 36.55 14.10 9.09
C VAL A 104 35.03 14.23 9.03
N ALA A 105 34.37 13.55 8.09
CA ALA A 105 32.91 13.56 7.99
C ALA A 105 32.23 12.88 9.19
N GLN A 106 32.81 11.81 9.72
CA GLN A 106 32.27 11.12 10.89
C GLN A 106 32.37 11.96 12.17
N VAL A 107 33.47 12.72 12.36
CA VAL A 107 33.65 13.62 13.53
C VAL A 107 32.80 14.89 13.46
N MET A 108 32.29 15.28 12.28
CA MET A 108 31.40 16.45 12.13
C MET A 108 29.90 16.13 12.34
N VAL A 109 29.54 14.86 12.56
CA VAL A 109 28.14 14.40 12.70
C VAL A 109 27.79 13.98 14.15
N ASP A 110 28.78 13.96 15.05
CA ASP A 110 28.58 14.01 16.52
C ASP A 110 28.56 15.46 17.02
#